data_AF-A0A972I592-F1
#
_entry.id   AF-A0A972I592-F1
#
_cell.length_a   1.000
_cell.length_b   1.000
_cell.length_c   1.000
_cell.angle_alpha   90.00
_cell.angle_beta   90.00
_cell.angle_gamma   90.00
#
_symmetry.space_group_name_H-M   'P 1'
#
loop_
_entity.id
_entity.type
_entity.pdbx_description
1 polymer ?
#
loop_
_entity_poly.entity_id
_entity_poly.type
_entity_poly.pdbx_seq_one_letter_code
_entity_poly.pdbx_strand_id
1 'polypeptide(L)'
;MIKPTGSWVAIPTPFTSDNKIDFGAFELLIERQIRYGTSELFVLGSAGETTLLTLEEKKSIVKNVIKMTKGKIPTFFNASALTTEESVKFAQFCEAEGADGVIFTIPPYVLISQSAAYTHLDTCMGAINIPCGIYNNPSRLGVNVEPETIAKLSKKHPHFIVDKEAMGNVSQLVQVKRLCGDKINILCCDYPKYSIVIPTLAIGGSGTANIGGNIIPEEVAKFSRPWTDMTIAIARVPYSEVALAALLPALMYYLALFKMIDLESVRLNLAGIPEDELPDVKKTMKKGFKLFVPLIVLLILLIGLKLTPMMAAIWSILALILSSFFDSDDRMNLKKILDGCIDGLKSLPQVVAACACSGIVVGMFSLTGLGLKFSDFIVSLGANSLLLSLVLSMIVCIILGMGLPTTASYIIGATVLSPALIKLGLPTFSANLFIFYFACLSAITPPVAVAAYAAAGIAEENALKVGLTSVKLGITGFFMPYVFIFNPEYLHVGFDITTLVTWISAFVVCYSVAIVIAGYIEDKISILERILFAVIAVITIQTSLLLSVIGWILFGFFYGRKAWGHKKIFKTI
;
A
#
# COMPACT_ATOMS: atom_id res chain seq x y z
N MET A 1 -14.90 34.77 -9.15
CA MET A 1 -15.61 33.58 -9.65
C MET A 1 -15.01 32.38 -8.93
N ILE A 2 -15.83 31.51 -8.32
CA ILE A 2 -15.36 30.29 -7.66
C ILE A 2 -14.71 29.38 -8.70
N LYS A 3 -13.57 28.76 -8.40
CA LYS A 3 -12.88 27.80 -9.29
C LYS A 3 -12.69 26.49 -8.53
N PRO A 4 -13.39 25.40 -8.91
CA PRO A 4 -13.33 24.13 -8.20
C PRO A 4 -11.91 23.55 -8.07
N THR A 5 -11.44 23.29 -6.85
CA THR A 5 -10.13 22.68 -6.58
C THR A 5 -10.18 21.77 -5.36
N GLY A 6 -9.26 20.81 -5.26
CA GLY A 6 -9.18 19.92 -4.11
C GLY A 6 -10.20 18.77 -4.17
N SER A 7 -10.84 18.49 -3.05
CA SER A 7 -11.82 17.41 -2.92
C SER A 7 -13.23 17.95 -3.20
N TRP A 8 -13.80 17.57 -4.34
CA TRP A 8 -15.16 17.89 -4.73
C TRP A 8 -16.05 16.65 -4.59
N VAL A 9 -16.71 16.52 -3.44
CA VAL A 9 -17.38 15.28 -3.04
C VAL A 9 -18.75 15.16 -3.69
N ALA A 10 -18.97 14.07 -4.43
CA ALA A 10 -20.27 13.70 -4.96
C ALA A 10 -21.14 13.10 -3.85
N ILE A 11 -21.96 13.92 -3.21
CA ILE A 11 -22.74 13.54 -2.03
C ILE A 11 -23.96 12.67 -2.42
N PRO A 12 -24.29 11.61 -1.66
CA PRO A 12 -25.53 10.86 -1.86
C PRO A 12 -26.76 11.68 -1.47
N THR A 13 -27.91 11.24 -1.95
CA THR A 13 -29.22 11.75 -1.52
C THR A 13 -29.73 10.81 -0.43
N PRO A 14 -29.67 11.18 0.86
CA PRO A 14 -30.20 10.34 1.93
C PRO A 14 -31.73 10.27 1.85
N PHE A 15 -32.25 9.07 2.14
CA PHE A 15 -33.68 8.79 2.21
C PHE A 15 -34.04 8.22 3.58
N THR A 16 -35.23 8.56 4.05
CA THR A 16 -35.89 7.94 5.19
C THR A 16 -36.36 6.53 4.83
N SER A 17 -36.75 5.74 5.84
CA SER A 17 -37.29 4.39 5.64
C SER A 17 -38.59 4.35 4.81
N ASP A 18 -39.30 5.48 4.68
CA ASP A 18 -40.48 5.65 3.84
C ASP A 18 -40.17 6.28 2.47
N ASN A 19 -38.91 6.22 2.01
CA ASN A 19 -38.43 6.71 0.71
C ASN A 19 -38.66 8.21 0.48
N LYS A 20 -38.66 9.04 1.53
CA LYS A 20 -38.64 10.50 1.40
C LYS A 20 -37.22 11.02 1.55
N ILE A 21 -36.92 12.16 0.91
CA ILE A 21 -35.63 12.81 1.09
C ILE A 21 -35.45 13.20 2.56
N ASP A 22 -34.35 12.77 3.16
CA ASP A 22 -34.00 13.07 4.54
C ASP A 22 -33.09 14.31 4.60
N PHE A 23 -33.70 15.48 4.81
CA PHE A 23 -32.94 16.72 4.92
C PHE A 23 -32.09 16.83 6.18
N GLY A 24 -32.46 16.13 7.27
CA GLY A 24 -31.65 16.10 8.50
C GLY A 24 -30.38 15.29 8.30
N ALA A 25 -30.48 14.15 7.62
CA ALA A 25 -29.31 13.38 7.21
C ALA A 25 -28.43 14.15 6.21
N PHE A 26 -29.03 14.93 5.30
CA PHE A 26 -28.27 15.80 4.39
C PHE A 26 -27.43 16.81 5.17
N GLU A 27 -28.02 17.50 6.13
CA GLU A 27 -27.33 18.48 6.97
C GLU A 27 -26.17 17.83 7.73
N LEU A 28 -26.40 16.67 8.35
CA LEU A 28 -25.36 15.89 9.04
C LEU A 28 -24.19 15.52 8.10
N LEU A 29 -24.49 15.07 6.88
CA LEU A 29 -23.47 14.72 5.90
C LEU A 29 -22.68 15.96 5.45
N ILE A 30 -23.37 17.08 5.19
CA ILE A 30 -22.73 18.35 4.79
C ILE A 30 -21.82 18.88 5.89
N GLU A 31 -22.28 18.88 7.14
CA GLU A 31 -21.47 19.29 8.29
C GLU A 31 -20.23 18.42 8.46
N ARG A 32 -20.38 17.10 8.24
CA ARG A 32 -19.26 16.17 8.26
C ARG A 32 -18.24 16.49 7.16
N GLN A 33 -18.68 16.79 5.94
CA GLN A 33 -17.79 17.19 4.84
C GLN A 33 -17.01 18.46 5.18
N ILE A 34 -17.70 19.49 5.69
CA ILE A 34 -17.08 20.76 6.11
C ILE A 34 -16.05 20.51 7.21
N ARG A 35 -16.41 19.74 8.25
CA ARG A 35 -15.55 19.45 9.41
C ARG A 35 -14.22 18.80 9.00
N TYR A 36 -14.26 17.89 8.02
CA TYR A 36 -13.10 17.11 7.61
C TYR A 36 -12.40 17.66 6.35
N GLY A 37 -12.64 18.93 6.01
CA GLY A 37 -11.82 19.65 5.04
C GLY A 37 -12.13 19.38 3.58
N THR A 38 -13.30 18.83 3.25
CA THR A 38 -13.79 18.77 1.87
C THR A 38 -13.88 20.19 1.29
N SER A 39 -13.42 20.35 0.05
CA SER A 39 -13.24 21.66 -0.58
C SER A 39 -14.55 22.17 -1.16
N GLU A 40 -15.31 21.30 -1.83
CA GLU A 40 -16.57 21.62 -2.51
C GLU A 40 -17.53 20.42 -2.48
N LEU A 41 -18.82 20.68 -2.74
CA LEU A 41 -19.84 19.65 -2.90
C LEU A 41 -20.37 19.58 -4.33
N PHE A 42 -20.58 18.35 -4.81
CA PHE A 42 -21.30 18.05 -6.04
C PHE A 42 -22.60 17.32 -5.70
N VAL A 43 -23.73 17.96 -5.95
CA VAL A 43 -25.06 17.50 -5.59
C VAL A 43 -25.84 17.14 -6.85
N LEU A 44 -26.78 16.19 -6.73
CA LEU A 44 -27.50 15.61 -7.87
C LEU A 44 -26.56 14.93 -8.89
N GLY A 45 -25.39 14.45 -8.44
CA GLY A 45 -24.52 13.58 -9.23
C GLY A 45 -25.08 12.17 -9.39
N SER A 46 -24.32 11.29 -10.05
CA SER A 46 -24.67 9.86 -10.13
C SER A 46 -24.79 9.20 -8.75
N ALA A 47 -23.93 9.57 -7.80
CA ALA A 47 -24.00 9.08 -6.41
C ALA A 47 -25.22 9.61 -5.63
N GLY A 48 -25.76 10.76 -6.05
CA GLY A 48 -27.00 11.32 -5.52
C GLY A 48 -28.26 10.80 -6.21
N GLU A 49 -28.14 9.73 -7.00
CA GLU A 49 -29.28 9.03 -7.63
C GLU A 49 -30.16 9.94 -8.50
N THR A 50 -29.56 10.95 -9.14
CA THR A 50 -30.30 11.98 -9.90
C THR A 50 -31.24 11.46 -10.98
N THR A 51 -30.96 10.28 -11.54
CA THR A 51 -31.82 9.65 -12.56
C THR A 51 -33.09 9.01 -11.97
N LEU A 52 -33.13 8.80 -10.67
CA LEU A 52 -34.28 8.21 -9.95
C LEU A 52 -35.15 9.27 -9.26
N LEU A 53 -34.72 10.53 -9.27
CA LEU A 53 -35.43 11.64 -8.64
C LEU A 53 -36.38 12.32 -9.64
N THR A 54 -37.58 12.64 -9.17
CA THR A 54 -38.51 13.52 -9.87
C THR A 54 -37.97 14.95 -9.95
N LEU A 55 -38.51 15.76 -10.86
CA LEU A 55 -38.11 17.16 -11.00
C LEU A 55 -38.38 17.96 -9.71
N GLU A 56 -39.49 17.70 -9.03
CA GLU A 56 -39.85 18.40 -7.79
C GLU A 56 -38.93 18.03 -6.63
N GLU A 57 -38.52 16.76 -6.53
CA GLU A 57 -37.49 16.32 -5.58
C GLU A 57 -36.16 17.01 -5.85
N LYS A 58 -35.72 17.08 -7.12
CA LYS A 58 -34.49 17.80 -7.49
C LYS A 58 -34.55 19.27 -7.10
N LYS A 59 -35.67 19.96 -7.40
CA LYS A 59 -35.88 21.36 -6.99
C LYS A 59 -35.87 21.53 -5.48
N SER A 60 -36.48 20.60 -4.75
CA SER A 60 -36.49 20.59 -3.28
C SER A 60 -35.08 20.41 -2.70
N ILE A 61 -34.27 19.52 -3.28
CA ILE A 61 -32.86 19.33 -2.90
C ILE A 61 -32.06 20.60 -3.15
N VAL A 62 -32.18 21.22 -4.33
CA VAL A 62 -31.49 22.49 -4.64
C VAL A 62 -31.82 23.55 -3.58
N LYS A 63 -33.11 23.79 -3.32
CA LYS A 63 -33.57 24.79 -2.35
C LYS A 63 -33.04 24.56 -0.94
N ASN A 64 -33.10 23.31 -0.46
CA ASN A 64 -32.71 23.00 0.91
C ASN A 64 -31.19 22.92 1.08
N VAL A 65 -30.47 22.31 0.14
CA VAL A 65 -29.01 22.20 0.22
C VAL A 65 -28.35 23.57 0.10
N ILE A 66 -28.84 24.47 -0.76
CA ILE A 66 -28.33 25.86 -0.80
C ILE A 66 -28.43 26.52 0.57
N LYS A 67 -29.56 26.37 1.29
CA LYS A 67 -29.71 26.92 2.65
C LYS A 67 -28.69 26.35 3.63
N MET A 68 -28.36 25.06 3.49
CA MET A 68 -27.40 24.38 4.35
C MET A 68 -25.95 24.82 4.08
N THR A 69 -25.61 25.11 2.81
CA THR A 69 -24.22 25.30 2.36
C THR A 69 -23.82 26.74 2.08
N LYS A 70 -24.76 27.66 1.85
CA LYS A 70 -24.45 29.04 1.43
C LYS A 70 -23.50 29.73 2.42
N GLY A 71 -22.38 30.23 1.91
CA GLY A 71 -21.34 30.89 2.71
C GLY A 71 -20.48 29.95 3.56
N LYS A 72 -20.77 28.63 3.56
CA LYS A 72 -20.01 27.61 4.31
C LYS A 72 -19.13 26.74 3.41
N ILE A 73 -19.67 26.25 2.29
CA ILE A 73 -18.95 25.40 1.34
C ILE A 73 -19.50 25.59 -0.08
N PRO A 74 -18.66 25.80 -1.11
CA PRO A 74 -19.15 25.95 -2.47
C PRO A 74 -19.88 24.69 -2.94
N THR A 75 -21.06 24.88 -3.52
CA THR A 75 -21.93 23.76 -3.92
C THR A 75 -22.37 23.88 -5.37
N PHE A 76 -22.07 22.85 -6.15
CA PHE A 76 -22.45 22.72 -7.55
C PHE A 76 -23.53 21.67 -7.72
N PHE A 77 -24.50 21.95 -8.58
CA PHE A 77 -25.62 21.05 -8.87
C PHE A 77 -25.54 20.51 -10.29
N ASN A 78 -25.81 19.23 -10.48
CA ASN A 78 -26.03 18.69 -11.82
C ASN A 78 -27.35 19.22 -12.39
N ALA A 79 -27.28 20.00 -13.46
CA ALA A 79 -28.44 20.61 -14.10
C ALA A 79 -28.94 19.81 -15.33
N SER A 80 -28.40 18.62 -15.56
CA SER A 80 -28.67 17.85 -16.77
C SER A 80 -30.02 17.14 -16.75
N ALA A 81 -30.68 17.13 -17.88
CA ALA A 81 -31.92 16.40 -18.15
C ALA A 81 -31.80 15.57 -19.44
N LEU A 82 -32.88 14.90 -19.84
CA LEU A 82 -32.90 14.09 -21.06
C LEU A 82 -32.94 14.96 -22.33
N THR A 83 -33.41 16.20 -22.21
CA THR A 83 -33.46 17.17 -23.31
C THR A 83 -32.65 18.42 -23.00
N THR A 84 -32.19 19.11 -24.05
CA THR A 84 -31.50 20.41 -23.93
C THR A 84 -32.39 21.45 -23.26
N GLU A 85 -33.68 21.51 -23.64
CA GLU A 85 -34.62 22.50 -23.10
C GLU A 85 -34.86 22.32 -21.60
N GLU A 86 -35.04 21.08 -21.13
CA GLU A 86 -35.20 20.81 -19.69
C GLU A 86 -33.92 21.11 -18.91
N SER A 87 -32.75 20.82 -19.50
CA SER A 87 -31.46 21.13 -18.89
C SER A 87 -31.28 22.65 -18.70
N VAL A 88 -31.67 23.43 -19.71
CA VAL A 88 -31.69 24.90 -19.65
C VAL A 88 -32.64 25.39 -18.56
N LYS A 89 -33.90 24.93 -18.56
CA LYS A 89 -34.90 25.35 -17.57
C LYS A 89 -34.46 25.04 -16.14
N PHE A 90 -33.86 23.86 -15.93
CA PHE A 90 -33.41 23.45 -14.60
C PHE A 90 -32.14 24.18 -14.17
N ALA A 91 -31.22 24.50 -15.08
CA ALA A 91 -30.06 25.34 -14.80
C ALA A 91 -30.46 26.77 -14.40
N GLN A 92 -31.40 27.37 -15.13
CA GLN A 92 -31.95 28.69 -14.80
C GLN A 92 -32.66 28.70 -13.44
N PHE A 93 -33.35 27.61 -13.09
CA PHE A 93 -33.90 27.43 -11.75
C PHE A 93 -32.79 27.39 -10.69
N CYS A 94 -31.72 26.61 -10.89
CA CYS A 94 -30.59 26.56 -9.95
C CYS A 94 -29.93 27.94 -9.77
N GLU A 95 -29.76 28.70 -10.85
CA GLU A 95 -29.25 30.08 -10.83
C GLU A 95 -30.17 31.01 -10.03
N ALA A 96 -31.49 30.96 -10.29
CA ALA A 96 -32.47 31.79 -9.58
C ALA A 96 -32.53 31.51 -8.07
N GLU A 97 -32.31 30.26 -7.64
CA GLU A 97 -32.24 29.87 -6.23
C GLU A 97 -30.88 30.19 -5.58
N GLY A 98 -29.89 30.65 -6.36
CA GLY A 98 -28.59 31.10 -5.84
C GLY A 98 -27.52 30.02 -5.72
N ALA A 99 -27.56 28.99 -6.57
CA ALA A 99 -26.49 27.99 -6.67
C ALA A 99 -25.13 28.64 -6.97
N ASP A 100 -24.05 28.09 -6.42
CA ASP A 100 -22.70 28.61 -6.67
C ASP A 100 -22.18 28.20 -8.07
N GLY A 101 -22.74 27.13 -8.63
CA GLY A 101 -22.54 26.73 -10.01
C GLY A 101 -23.34 25.49 -10.42
N VAL A 102 -23.31 25.15 -11.71
CA VAL A 102 -24.02 23.99 -12.27
C VAL A 102 -23.15 23.16 -13.20
N ILE A 103 -23.47 21.88 -13.34
CA ILE A 103 -22.74 20.93 -14.18
C ILE A 103 -23.68 20.30 -15.21
N PHE A 104 -23.18 20.18 -16.44
CA PHE A 104 -23.89 19.57 -17.55
C PHE A 104 -23.23 18.27 -18.00
N THR A 105 -24.04 17.27 -18.29
CA THR A 105 -23.68 16.08 -19.06
C THR A 105 -24.31 16.21 -20.44
N ILE A 106 -23.74 15.52 -21.42
CA ILE A 106 -24.48 15.27 -22.66
C ILE A 106 -25.69 14.33 -22.39
N PRO A 107 -26.75 14.40 -23.21
CA PRO A 107 -27.87 13.50 -23.12
C PRO A 107 -27.44 12.03 -23.28
N PRO A 108 -27.80 11.13 -22.34
CA PRO A 108 -27.48 9.72 -22.46
C PRO A 108 -28.34 9.03 -23.52
N TYR A 109 -28.07 7.74 -23.78
CA TYR A 109 -28.83 6.82 -24.63
C TYR A 109 -28.75 7.06 -26.15
N VAL A 110 -28.92 8.29 -26.62
CA VAL A 110 -29.07 8.61 -28.06
C VAL A 110 -27.75 8.64 -28.86
N LEU A 111 -26.59 8.50 -28.19
CA LEU A 111 -25.25 8.46 -28.80
C LEU A 111 -24.99 9.59 -29.82
N ILE A 112 -25.16 10.84 -29.38
CA ILE A 112 -25.05 12.02 -30.24
C ILE A 112 -23.64 12.24 -30.82
N SER A 113 -23.56 12.89 -31.98
CA SER A 113 -22.30 13.32 -32.58
C SER A 113 -21.61 14.43 -31.78
N GLN A 114 -20.31 14.68 -32.04
CA GLN A 114 -19.59 15.81 -31.44
C GLN A 114 -20.23 17.17 -31.75
N SER A 115 -20.76 17.36 -32.96
CA SER A 115 -21.45 18.61 -33.31
C SER A 115 -22.72 18.81 -32.48
N ALA A 116 -23.50 17.75 -32.25
CA ALA A 116 -24.67 17.80 -31.40
C ALA A 116 -24.30 17.97 -29.91
N ALA A 117 -23.23 17.32 -29.43
CA ALA A 117 -22.71 17.51 -28.08
C ALA A 117 -22.28 18.97 -27.85
N TYR A 118 -21.57 19.56 -28.81
CA TYR A 118 -21.23 20.98 -28.78
C TYR A 118 -22.48 21.85 -28.72
N THR A 119 -23.45 21.67 -29.62
CA THR A 119 -24.68 22.49 -29.66
C THR A 119 -25.47 22.39 -28.35
N HIS A 120 -25.60 21.18 -27.80
CA HIS A 120 -26.27 20.96 -26.51
C HIS A 120 -25.58 21.74 -25.38
N LEU A 121 -24.28 21.53 -25.19
CA LEU A 121 -23.52 22.17 -24.12
C LEU A 121 -23.44 23.68 -24.31
N ASP A 122 -23.27 24.16 -25.55
CA ASP A 122 -23.27 25.58 -25.90
C ASP A 122 -24.59 26.27 -25.54
N THR A 123 -25.71 25.60 -25.83
CA THR A 123 -27.06 26.10 -25.50
C THR A 123 -27.27 26.14 -23.99
N CYS A 124 -26.89 25.07 -23.27
CA CYS A 124 -27.03 24.99 -21.82
C CYS A 124 -26.17 26.03 -21.09
N MET A 125 -24.90 26.16 -21.47
CA MET A 125 -23.97 27.12 -20.86
C MET A 125 -24.34 28.56 -21.18
N GLY A 126 -24.85 28.85 -22.38
CA GLY A 126 -25.26 30.19 -22.79
C GLY A 126 -26.56 30.70 -22.14
N ALA A 127 -27.29 29.84 -21.41
CA ALA A 127 -28.56 30.19 -20.80
C ALA A 127 -28.47 30.68 -19.34
N ILE A 128 -27.26 30.73 -18.78
CA ILE A 128 -26.96 31.09 -17.38
C ILE A 128 -25.72 31.99 -17.30
N ASN A 129 -25.55 32.70 -16.18
CA ASN A 129 -24.41 33.60 -15.90
C ASN A 129 -23.60 33.19 -14.66
N ILE A 130 -23.99 32.12 -13.98
CA ILE A 130 -23.22 31.51 -12.87
C ILE A 130 -22.14 30.54 -13.39
N PRO A 131 -21.10 30.25 -12.57
CA PRO A 131 -20.12 29.22 -12.88
C PRO A 131 -20.72 27.91 -13.37
N CYS A 132 -20.16 27.35 -14.43
CA CYS A 132 -20.60 26.09 -14.99
C CYS A 132 -19.47 25.15 -15.38
N GLY A 133 -19.82 23.90 -15.58
CA GLY A 133 -18.87 22.85 -15.92
C GLY A 133 -19.50 21.72 -16.71
N ILE A 134 -18.67 20.78 -17.12
CA ILE A 134 -19.12 19.54 -17.74
C ILE A 134 -18.77 18.34 -16.86
N TYR A 135 -19.55 17.28 -17.00
CA TYR A 135 -19.24 15.97 -16.47
C TYR A 135 -19.14 14.97 -17.63
N ASN A 136 -17.90 14.69 -18.01
CA ASN A 136 -17.53 13.81 -19.10
C ASN A 136 -17.40 12.37 -18.58
N ASN A 137 -18.38 11.52 -18.91
CA ASN A 137 -18.40 10.12 -18.49
C ASN A 137 -18.92 9.20 -19.60
N PRO A 138 -18.09 8.86 -20.61
CA PRO A 138 -18.52 8.01 -21.71
C PRO A 138 -18.97 6.61 -21.25
N SER A 139 -18.47 6.11 -20.12
CA SER A 139 -18.89 4.80 -19.57
C SER A 139 -20.34 4.77 -19.04
N ARG A 140 -20.98 5.93 -18.90
CA ARG A 140 -22.38 6.08 -18.50
C ARG A 140 -23.22 6.73 -19.58
N LEU A 141 -22.65 7.66 -20.35
CA LEU A 141 -23.37 8.46 -21.34
C LEU A 141 -23.26 7.90 -22.76
N GLY A 142 -22.29 7.02 -23.02
CA GLY A 142 -22.05 6.40 -24.33
C GLY A 142 -21.28 7.26 -25.32
N VAL A 143 -21.08 8.54 -25.02
CA VAL A 143 -20.34 9.49 -25.86
C VAL A 143 -19.31 10.23 -25.01
N ASN A 144 -18.12 10.40 -25.58
CA ASN A 144 -17.04 11.18 -25.01
C ASN A 144 -17.15 12.63 -25.50
N VAL A 145 -16.96 13.63 -24.65
CA VAL A 145 -16.79 15.02 -25.12
C VAL A 145 -15.32 15.22 -25.45
N GLU A 146 -15.00 15.39 -26.74
CA GLU A 146 -13.60 15.44 -27.17
C GLU A 146 -12.88 16.73 -26.73
N PRO A 147 -11.54 16.71 -26.53
CA PRO A 147 -10.77 17.87 -26.10
C PRO A 147 -10.99 19.13 -26.94
N GLU A 148 -11.15 18.98 -28.25
CA GLU A 148 -11.42 20.09 -29.18
C GLU A 148 -12.79 20.72 -28.94
N THR A 149 -13.79 19.92 -28.58
CA THR A 149 -15.14 20.39 -28.21
C THR A 149 -15.08 21.18 -26.91
N ILE A 150 -14.37 20.65 -25.90
CA ILE A 150 -14.13 21.33 -24.60
C ILE A 150 -13.41 22.66 -24.82
N ALA A 151 -12.37 22.68 -25.66
CA ALA A 151 -11.61 23.89 -25.96
C ALA A 151 -12.42 24.95 -26.72
N LYS A 152 -13.33 24.55 -27.61
CA LYS A 152 -14.24 25.48 -28.30
C LYS A 152 -15.23 26.09 -27.30
N LEU A 153 -15.84 25.27 -26.44
CA LEU A 153 -16.75 25.75 -25.39
C LEU A 153 -16.03 26.69 -24.42
N SER A 154 -14.82 26.34 -23.99
CA SER A 154 -14.05 27.16 -23.05
C SER A 154 -13.70 28.52 -23.64
N LYS A 155 -13.42 28.64 -24.94
CA LYS A 155 -13.21 29.94 -25.61
C LYS A 155 -14.46 30.81 -25.61
N LYS A 156 -15.64 30.21 -25.82
CA LYS A 156 -16.91 30.92 -25.96
C LYS A 156 -17.55 31.31 -24.63
N HIS A 157 -17.49 30.43 -23.62
CA HIS A 157 -18.20 30.61 -22.36
C HIS A 157 -17.24 31.00 -21.23
N PRO A 158 -17.24 32.27 -20.75
CA PRO A 158 -16.34 32.73 -19.69
C PRO A 158 -16.67 32.12 -18.32
N HIS A 159 -17.89 31.62 -18.13
CA HIS A 159 -18.35 30.96 -16.92
C HIS A 159 -18.08 29.45 -16.92
N PHE A 160 -17.64 28.86 -18.03
CA PHE A 160 -17.20 27.48 -18.08
C PHE A 160 -15.82 27.38 -17.42
N ILE A 161 -15.75 26.71 -16.27
CA ILE A 161 -14.57 26.74 -15.39
C ILE A 161 -14.07 25.37 -14.93
N VAL A 162 -14.87 24.30 -15.09
CA VAL A 162 -14.52 22.97 -14.56
C VAL A 162 -14.92 21.86 -15.52
N ASP A 163 -13.98 20.97 -15.78
CA ASP A 163 -14.18 19.73 -16.52
C ASP A 163 -14.00 18.54 -15.57
N LYS A 164 -15.11 17.82 -15.34
CA LYS A 164 -15.13 16.60 -14.53
C LYS A 164 -14.92 15.38 -15.42
N GLU A 165 -13.74 14.78 -15.33
CA GLU A 165 -13.32 13.66 -16.16
C GLU A 165 -13.49 12.30 -15.45
N ALA A 166 -14.22 11.39 -16.09
CA ALA A 166 -14.52 10.05 -15.56
C ALA A 166 -14.28 8.95 -16.60
N MET A 167 -13.02 8.85 -17.06
CA MET A 167 -12.56 7.84 -18.00
C MET A 167 -11.07 7.54 -17.84
N GLY A 168 -10.65 6.30 -18.13
CA GLY A 168 -9.25 5.87 -18.03
C GLY A 168 -8.35 6.32 -19.18
N ASN A 169 -8.50 7.54 -19.70
CA ASN A 169 -7.73 8.04 -20.86
C ASN A 169 -6.86 9.24 -20.47
N VAL A 170 -5.58 8.98 -20.20
CA VAL A 170 -4.61 10.03 -19.84
C VAL A 170 -4.31 10.98 -21.00
N SER A 171 -4.34 10.49 -22.25
CA SER A 171 -4.09 11.33 -23.42
C SER A 171 -5.11 12.47 -23.53
N GLN A 172 -6.38 12.16 -23.23
CA GLN A 172 -7.44 13.16 -23.17
C GLN A 172 -7.17 14.24 -22.13
N LEU A 173 -6.81 13.85 -20.90
CA LEU A 173 -6.48 14.80 -19.83
C LEU A 173 -5.37 15.75 -20.27
N VAL A 174 -4.31 15.22 -20.90
CA VAL A 174 -3.20 16.00 -21.44
C VAL A 174 -3.65 16.96 -22.53
N GLN A 175 -4.51 16.52 -23.46
CA GLN A 175 -5.02 17.37 -24.54
C GLN A 175 -5.93 18.47 -24.01
N VAL A 176 -6.83 18.18 -23.06
CA VAL A 176 -7.68 19.19 -22.43
C VAL A 176 -6.81 20.23 -21.73
N LYS A 177 -5.82 19.80 -20.93
CA LYS A 177 -4.89 20.72 -20.26
C LYS A 177 -4.09 21.56 -21.25
N ARG A 178 -3.59 20.96 -22.33
CA ARG A 178 -2.83 21.66 -23.39
C ARG A 178 -3.69 22.72 -24.08
N LEU A 179 -4.93 22.40 -24.41
CA LEU A 179 -5.81 23.28 -25.19
C LEU A 179 -6.50 24.36 -24.34
N CYS A 180 -6.78 24.07 -23.07
CA CYS A 180 -7.52 24.97 -22.17
C CYS A 180 -6.63 25.71 -21.15
N GLY A 181 -5.41 25.24 -20.88
CA GLY A 181 -4.49 25.82 -19.92
C GLY A 181 -5.09 25.88 -18.50
N ASP A 182 -5.03 27.06 -17.87
CA ASP A 182 -5.58 27.31 -16.53
C ASP A 182 -6.98 27.95 -16.57
N LYS A 183 -7.59 28.02 -17.77
CA LYS A 183 -8.96 28.51 -17.93
C LYS A 183 -9.97 27.52 -17.35
N ILE A 184 -9.71 26.22 -17.54
CA ILE A 184 -10.56 25.12 -17.07
C ILE A 184 -9.80 24.28 -16.04
N ASN A 185 -10.43 24.09 -14.89
CA ASN A 185 -9.94 23.18 -13.86
C ASN A 185 -10.37 21.75 -14.19
N ILE A 186 -9.41 20.82 -14.23
CA ILE A 186 -9.69 19.40 -14.46
C ILE A 186 -9.83 18.72 -13.10
N LEU A 187 -10.99 18.14 -12.82
CA LEU A 187 -11.25 17.33 -11.63
C LEU A 187 -11.58 15.90 -12.06
N CYS A 188 -10.85 14.91 -11.57
CA CYS A 188 -11.04 13.53 -12.02
C CYS A 188 -11.85 12.68 -11.04
N CYS A 189 -12.53 11.66 -11.56
CA CYS A 189 -13.15 10.62 -10.75
C CYS A 189 -12.09 9.77 -10.02
N ASP A 190 -12.35 9.43 -8.76
CA ASP A 190 -11.50 8.60 -7.90
C ASP A 190 -11.75 7.08 -8.08
N TYR A 191 -12.54 6.69 -9.08
CA TYR A 191 -12.80 5.27 -9.36
C TYR A 191 -11.48 4.55 -9.72
N PRO A 192 -11.05 3.54 -8.94
CA PRO A 192 -9.72 2.94 -9.09
C PRO A 192 -9.42 2.41 -10.49
N LYS A 193 -10.43 1.89 -11.21
CA LYS A 193 -10.25 1.33 -12.55
C LYS A 193 -9.87 2.39 -13.59
N TYR A 194 -10.23 3.65 -13.40
CA TYR A 194 -9.79 4.71 -14.30
C TYR A 194 -8.30 5.04 -14.08
N SER A 195 -7.79 4.91 -12.85
CA SER A 195 -6.38 5.15 -12.51
C SER A 195 -5.87 6.54 -12.94
N ILE A 196 -6.74 7.55 -12.94
CA ILE A 196 -6.46 8.90 -13.45
C ILE A 196 -6.15 9.95 -12.38
N VAL A 197 -6.27 9.65 -11.08
CA VAL A 197 -5.98 10.62 -10.00
C VAL A 197 -4.55 11.16 -10.09
N ILE A 198 -3.57 10.27 -10.10
CA ILE A 198 -2.15 10.67 -10.21
C ILE A 198 -1.89 11.39 -11.54
N PRO A 199 -2.26 10.85 -12.72
CA PRO A 199 -2.08 11.55 -13.98
C PRO A 199 -2.70 12.95 -14.00
N THR A 200 -3.92 13.11 -13.49
CA THR A 200 -4.62 14.40 -13.44
C THR A 200 -3.84 15.41 -12.63
N LEU A 201 -3.42 15.05 -11.41
CA LEU A 201 -2.66 15.95 -10.55
C LEU A 201 -1.27 16.27 -11.13
N ALA A 202 -0.60 15.27 -11.72
CA ALA A 202 0.73 15.42 -12.31
C ALA A 202 0.77 16.37 -13.52
N ILE A 203 -0.31 16.47 -14.30
CA ILE A 203 -0.39 17.41 -15.43
C ILE A 203 -0.88 18.80 -15.02
N GLY A 204 -0.99 19.09 -13.71
CA GLY A 204 -1.51 20.35 -13.20
C GLY A 204 -3.04 20.45 -13.22
N GLY A 205 -3.73 19.31 -13.11
CA GLY A 205 -5.14 19.24 -12.78
C GLY A 205 -5.41 19.69 -11.34
N SER A 206 -6.67 19.97 -11.06
CA SER A 206 -7.07 20.78 -9.91
C SER A 206 -7.55 19.98 -8.71
N GLY A 207 -7.67 18.65 -8.83
CA GLY A 207 -8.16 17.80 -7.76
C GLY A 207 -9.01 16.62 -8.23
N THR A 208 -9.91 16.16 -7.35
CA THR A 208 -10.78 15.02 -7.63
C THR A 208 -12.25 15.36 -7.41
N ALA A 209 -13.10 14.87 -8.32
CA ALA A 209 -14.54 14.81 -8.16
C ALA A 209 -14.92 13.41 -7.67
N ASN A 210 -14.92 13.21 -6.35
CA ASN A 210 -14.75 11.90 -5.73
C ASN A 210 -16.01 11.37 -5.03
N ILE A 211 -16.07 10.04 -4.90
CA ILE A 211 -17.05 9.33 -4.08
C ILE A 211 -16.45 8.96 -2.72
N GLY A 212 -15.14 8.64 -2.67
CA GLY A 212 -14.44 8.21 -1.47
C GLY A 212 -14.55 9.19 -0.30
N GLY A 213 -14.67 10.50 -0.57
CA GLY A 213 -14.86 11.52 0.45
C GLY A 213 -16.15 11.37 1.27
N ASN A 214 -17.14 10.62 0.77
CA ASN A 214 -18.31 10.27 1.58
C ASN A 214 -17.94 9.34 2.76
N ILE A 215 -16.86 8.56 2.65
CA ILE A 215 -16.43 7.61 3.67
C ILE A 215 -15.24 8.18 4.45
N ILE A 216 -14.21 8.68 3.76
CA ILE A 216 -12.93 9.16 4.30
C ILE A 216 -12.63 10.61 3.85
N PRO A 217 -13.44 11.60 4.27
CA PRO A 217 -13.36 12.98 3.76
C PRO A 217 -11.99 13.64 4.00
N GLU A 218 -11.36 13.41 5.16
CA GLU A 218 -10.10 14.05 5.52
C GLU A 218 -8.92 13.57 4.66
N GLU A 219 -8.81 12.26 4.46
CA GLU A 219 -7.79 11.65 3.63
C GLU A 219 -7.96 12.07 2.17
N VAL A 220 -9.20 12.12 1.70
CA VAL A 220 -9.51 12.51 0.33
C VAL A 220 -9.24 14.00 0.10
N ALA A 221 -9.56 14.85 1.07
CA ALA A 221 -9.19 16.26 1.08
C ALA A 221 -7.67 16.48 1.05
N LYS A 222 -6.88 15.59 1.67
CA LYS A 222 -5.41 15.66 1.64
C LYS A 222 -4.84 15.25 0.28
N PHE A 223 -5.25 14.11 -0.29
CA PHE A 223 -4.64 13.64 -1.55
C PHE A 223 -5.17 14.37 -2.79
N SER A 224 -6.37 14.96 -2.73
CA SER A 224 -6.96 15.66 -3.87
C SER A 224 -6.43 17.08 -4.07
N ARG A 225 -5.51 17.55 -3.22
CA ARG A 225 -4.93 18.89 -3.37
C ARG A 225 -4.15 18.98 -4.69
N PRO A 226 -4.18 20.12 -5.40
CA PRO A 226 -3.29 20.37 -6.53
C PRO A 226 -1.84 20.10 -6.13
N TRP A 227 -1.11 19.39 -6.98
CA TRP A 227 0.30 19.11 -6.73
C TRP A 227 1.13 20.34 -7.06
N THR A 228 1.87 20.82 -6.06
CA THR A 228 2.77 21.96 -6.20
C THR A 228 4.20 21.52 -6.57
N ASP A 229 4.54 20.26 -6.34
CA ASP A 229 5.86 19.70 -6.61
C ASP A 229 5.79 18.19 -6.90
N MET A 230 6.73 17.68 -7.70
CA MET A 230 6.79 16.27 -8.10
C MET A 230 7.16 15.31 -6.97
N THR A 231 7.76 15.79 -5.86
CA THR A 231 8.02 14.98 -4.66
C THR A 231 6.75 14.34 -4.08
N ILE A 232 5.58 14.93 -4.33
CA ILE A 232 4.28 14.37 -3.95
C ILE A 232 4.02 13.03 -4.68
N ALA A 233 4.54 12.86 -5.90
CA ALA A 233 4.51 11.60 -6.65
C ALA A 233 5.55 10.59 -6.14
N ILE A 234 6.70 11.08 -5.68
CA ILE A 234 7.89 10.28 -5.28
C ILE A 234 7.64 9.46 -4.00
N ALA A 235 6.57 9.76 -3.24
CA ALA A 235 6.18 9.00 -2.05
C ALA A 235 5.72 7.54 -2.34
N ARG A 236 5.66 7.10 -3.61
CA ARG A 236 5.21 5.74 -3.99
C ARG A 236 6.32 4.97 -4.71
N VAL A 237 7.16 4.31 -3.94
CA VAL A 237 8.18 3.38 -4.45
C VAL A 237 7.48 2.16 -5.08
N PRO A 238 7.81 1.75 -6.31
CA PRO A 238 7.27 0.53 -6.92
C PRO A 238 7.51 -0.68 -6.02
N TYR A 239 6.52 -1.57 -5.90
CA TYR A 239 6.65 -2.78 -5.09
C TYR A 239 7.84 -3.66 -5.51
N SER A 240 8.19 -3.66 -6.81
CA SER A 240 9.37 -4.37 -7.31
C SER A 240 10.67 -3.90 -6.65
N GLU A 241 10.80 -2.60 -6.37
CA GLU A 241 11.98 -2.06 -5.68
C GLU A 241 11.99 -2.46 -4.21
N VAL A 242 10.82 -2.45 -3.55
CA VAL A 242 10.67 -2.96 -2.17
C VAL A 242 11.09 -4.43 -2.10
N ALA A 243 10.60 -5.25 -3.03
CA ALA A 243 10.89 -6.69 -3.07
C ALA A 243 12.37 -6.98 -3.35
N LEU A 244 12.98 -6.26 -4.30
CA LEU A 244 14.40 -6.42 -4.62
C LEU A 244 15.30 -5.98 -3.46
N ALA A 245 15.01 -4.85 -2.83
CA ALA A 245 15.79 -4.38 -1.67
C ALA A 245 15.69 -5.31 -0.45
N ALA A 246 14.55 -5.98 -0.27
CA ALA A 246 14.37 -6.96 0.81
C ALA A 246 15.06 -8.32 0.52
N LEU A 247 15.57 -8.55 -0.70
CA LEU A 247 16.12 -9.84 -1.11
C LEU A 247 17.32 -10.27 -0.27
N LEU A 248 18.36 -9.43 -0.19
CA LEU A 248 19.56 -9.74 0.58
C LEU A 248 19.25 -9.92 2.08
N PRO A 249 18.54 -8.99 2.75
CA PRO A 249 18.04 -9.18 4.10
C PRO A 249 17.27 -10.49 4.33
N ALA A 250 16.41 -10.91 3.39
CA ALA A 250 15.68 -12.16 3.48
C ALA A 250 16.60 -13.38 3.36
N LEU A 251 17.55 -13.38 2.41
CA LEU A 251 18.55 -14.43 2.27
C LEU A 251 19.40 -14.56 3.53
N MET A 252 19.84 -13.44 4.10
CA MET A 252 20.57 -13.40 5.36
C MET A 252 19.80 -14.05 6.51
N TYR A 253 18.51 -13.73 6.65
CA TYR A 253 17.65 -14.34 7.67
C TYR A 253 17.58 -15.87 7.51
N TYR A 254 17.29 -16.37 6.31
CA TYR A 254 17.18 -17.80 6.06
C TYR A 254 18.52 -18.53 6.23
N LEU A 255 19.62 -17.97 5.72
CA LEU A 255 20.96 -18.56 5.88
C LEU A 255 21.36 -18.67 7.35
N ALA A 256 21.13 -17.63 8.14
CA ALA A 256 21.40 -17.68 9.57
C ALA A 256 20.48 -18.66 10.29
N LEU A 257 19.20 -18.71 9.94
CA LEU A 257 18.24 -19.66 10.52
C LEU A 257 18.64 -21.11 10.22
N PHE A 258 18.96 -21.45 8.98
CA PHE A 258 19.44 -22.78 8.62
C PHE A 258 20.70 -23.14 9.37
N LYS A 259 21.67 -22.21 9.46
CA LYS A 259 22.89 -22.47 10.20
C LYS A 259 22.65 -22.61 11.70
N MET A 260 21.73 -21.83 12.28
CA MET A 260 21.33 -21.97 13.68
C MET A 260 20.71 -23.33 13.95
N ILE A 261 19.84 -23.83 13.07
CA ILE A 261 19.22 -25.16 13.19
C ILE A 261 20.28 -26.27 13.09
N ASP A 262 21.20 -26.15 12.13
CA ASP A 262 22.34 -27.08 11.96
C ASP A 262 23.25 -27.09 13.19
N LEU A 263 23.62 -25.94 13.74
CA LEU A 263 24.43 -25.89 14.96
C LEU A 263 23.68 -26.44 16.18
N GLU A 264 22.38 -26.23 16.27
CA GLU A 264 21.55 -26.76 17.35
C GLU A 264 21.37 -28.28 17.24
N SER A 265 21.29 -28.84 16.03
CA SER A 265 21.20 -30.29 15.83
C SER A 265 22.51 -30.99 16.23
N VAL A 266 23.67 -30.41 15.88
CA VAL A 266 24.97 -30.88 16.34
C VAL A 266 25.07 -30.78 17.87
N ARG A 267 24.63 -29.66 18.47
CA ARG A 267 24.62 -29.47 19.93
C ARG A 267 23.77 -30.52 20.67
N LEU A 268 22.68 -30.97 20.05
CA LEU A 268 21.79 -32.01 20.56
C LEU A 268 22.25 -33.43 20.19
N ASN A 269 23.37 -33.56 19.48
CA ASN A 269 23.93 -34.82 18.98
C ASN A 269 22.92 -35.63 18.16
N LEU A 270 22.13 -34.93 17.33
CA LEU A 270 21.17 -35.57 16.41
C LEU A 270 21.94 -36.19 15.24
N ALA A 271 21.82 -37.50 15.06
CA ALA A 271 22.40 -38.19 13.92
C ALA A 271 21.63 -37.87 12.63
N GLY A 272 22.36 -37.64 11.55
CA GLY A 272 21.76 -37.57 10.21
C GLY A 272 21.23 -38.93 9.76
N ILE A 273 20.24 -38.92 8.87
CA ILE A 273 19.75 -40.13 8.20
C ILE A 273 20.86 -40.66 7.27
N PRO A 274 21.10 -41.98 7.21
CA PRO A 274 22.09 -42.59 6.29
C PRO A 274 21.92 -42.14 4.83
N GLU A 275 23.03 -41.99 4.09
CA GLU A 275 23.02 -41.47 2.70
C GLU A 275 22.15 -42.29 1.75
N ASP A 276 22.01 -43.59 2.00
CA ASP A 276 21.18 -44.53 1.24
C ASP A 276 19.67 -44.41 1.52
N GLU A 277 19.31 -43.82 2.67
CA GLU A 277 17.93 -43.50 3.04
C GLU A 277 17.54 -42.06 2.65
N LEU A 278 18.49 -41.24 2.19
CA LEU A 278 18.19 -39.88 1.73
C LEU A 278 17.32 -39.93 0.45
N PRO A 279 16.21 -39.18 0.41
CA PRO A 279 15.41 -39.08 -0.80
C PRO A 279 16.24 -38.44 -1.91
N ASP A 280 16.19 -39.02 -3.11
CA ASP A 280 16.86 -38.52 -4.29
C ASP A 280 16.48 -37.04 -4.54
N VAL A 281 17.47 -36.15 -4.45
CA VAL A 281 17.29 -34.70 -4.58
C VAL A 281 16.72 -34.35 -5.95
N LYS A 282 17.16 -35.01 -7.01
CA LYS A 282 16.72 -34.73 -8.38
C LYS A 282 15.25 -35.13 -8.57
N LYS A 283 14.84 -36.28 -8.04
CA LYS A 283 13.43 -36.72 -8.07
C LYS A 283 12.56 -35.79 -7.23
N THR A 284 13.01 -35.43 -6.02
CA THR A 284 12.31 -34.53 -5.12
C THR A 284 12.13 -33.13 -5.74
N MET A 285 13.20 -32.58 -6.31
CA MET A 285 13.16 -31.28 -7.00
C MET A 285 12.26 -31.33 -8.24
N LYS A 286 12.31 -32.41 -9.04
CA LYS A 286 11.43 -32.57 -10.20
C LYS A 286 9.95 -32.61 -9.80
N LYS A 287 9.63 -33.29 -8.68
CA LYS A 287 8.26 -33.36 -8.14
C LYS A 287 7.83 -32.03 -7.51
N GLY A 288 8.75 -31.33 -6.83
CA GLY A 288 8.50 -30.03 -6.18
C GLY A 288 8.51 -28.83 -7.14
N PHE A 289 9.06 -28.95 -8.35
CA PHE A 289 9.23 -27.84 -9.30
C PHE A 289 7.89 -27.12 -9.61
N LYS A 290 6.78 -27.86 -9.64
CA LYS A 290 5.43 -27.30 -9.82
C LYS A 290 5.08 -26.21 -8.81
N LEU A 291 5.60 -26.30 -7.57
CA LEU A 291 5.34 -25.32 -6.52
C LEU A 291 6.05 -23.98 -6.79
N PHE A 292 7.12 -23.99 -7.60
CA PHE A 292 7.81 -22.78 -8.04
C PHE A 292 7.13 -22.10 -9.24
N VAL A 293 6.34 -22.83 -10.04
CA VAL A 293 5.63 -22.27 -11.21
C VAL A 293 4.77 -21.05 -10.85
N PRO A 294 3.85 -21.07 -9.87
CA PRO A 294 3.06 -19.89 -9.52
C PRO A 294 3.93 -18.75 -9.00
N LEU A 295 5.01 -19.04 -8.27
CA LEU A 295 5.95 -18.02 -7.79
C LEU A 295 6.68 -17.35 -8.95
N ILE A 296 7.17 -18.12 -9.93
CA ILE A 296 7.83 -17.59 -11.12
C ILE A 296 6.87 -16.73 -11.94
N VAL A 297 5.64 -17.21 -12.17
CA VAL A 297 4.60 -16.43 -12.86
C VAL A 297 4.31 -15.14 -12.10
N LEU A 298 4.15 -15.20 -10.78
CA LEU A 298 3.95 -14.02 -9.94
C LEU A 298 5.08 -13.01 -10.15
N LEU A 299 6.34 -13.45 -10.04
CA LEU A 299 7.51 -12.59 -10.16
C LEU A 299 7.65 -11.99 -11.57
N ILE A 300 7.40 -12.75 -12.63
CA ILE A 300 7.44 -12.25 -14.02
C ILE A 300 6.36 -11.20 -14.23
N LEU A 301 5.12 -11.46 -13.80
CA LEU A 301 4.01 -10.53 -13.99
C LEU A 301 4.19 -9.26 -13.16
N LEU A 302 4.71 -9.38 -11.94
CA LEU A 302 4.84 -8.29 -10.99
C LEU A 302 6.10 -7.44 -11.21
N ILE A 303 7.26 -8.07 -11.44
CA ILE A 303 8.56 -7.39 -11.59
C ILE A 303 8.86 -7.16 -13.08
N GLY A 304 8.65 -8.16 -13.93
CA GLY A 304 8.96 -8.09 -15.36
C GLY A 304 7.96 -7.25 -16.15
N LEU A 305 6.67 -7.60 -16.07
CA LEU A 305 5.59 -6.91 -16.79
C LEU A 305 4.96 -5.75 -16.01
N LYS A 306 5.34 -5.56 -14.75
CA LYS A 306 4.85 -4.48 -13.86
C LYS A 306 3.32 -4.40 -13.80
N LEU A 307 2.64 -5.55 -13.90
CA LEU A 307 1.20 -5.64 -13.71
C LEU A 307 0.83 -5.40 -12.24
N THR A 308 -0.45 -5.13 -11.98
CA THR A 308 -0.92 -4.95 -10.60
C THR A 308 -0.73 -6.23 -9.78
N PRO A 309 -0.47 -6.15 -8.46
CA PRO A 309 -0.33 -7.32 -7.59
C PRO A 309 -1.52 -8.28 -7.67
N MET A 310 -2.73 -7.74 -7.81
CA MET A 310 -3.95 -8.53 -7.94
C MET A 310 -3.99 -9.34 -9.23
N MET A 311 -3.61 -8.74 -10.37
CA MET A 311 -3.52 -9.47 -11.64
C MET A 311 -2.43 -10.54 -11.59
N ALA A 312 -1.27 -10.22 -11.04
CA ALA A 312 -0.20 -11.19 -10.85
C ALA A 312 -0.66 -12.38 -9.99
N ALA A 313 -1.37 -12.14 -8.89
CA ALA A 313 -1.91 -13.19 -8.04
C ALA A 313 -2.94 -14.08 -8.76
N ILE A 314 -3.90 -13.50 -9.49
CA ILE A 314 -4.92 -14.26 -10.24
C ILE A 314 -4.24 -15.19 -11.25
N TRP A 315 -3.33 -14.66 -12.07
CA TRP A 315 -2.61 -15.47 -13.05
C TRP A 315 -1.69 -16.51 -12.43
N SER A 316 -1.14 -16.24 -11.25
CA SER A 316 -0.33 -17.22 -10.50
C SER A 316 -1.18 -18.35 -9.94
N ILE A 317 -2.39 -18.07 -9.45
CA ILE A 317 -3.36 -19.09 -9.03
C ILE A 317 -3.77 -19.95 -10.24
N LEU A 318 -4.05 -19.32 -11.38
CA LEU A 318 -4.36 -20.06 -12.62
C LEU A 318 -3.17 -20.93 -13.06
N ALA A 319 -1.94 -20.42 -12.98
CA ALA A 319 -0.74 -21.18 -13.29
C ALA A 319 -0.55 -22.37 -12.34
N LEU A 320 -0.84 -22.22 -11.04
CA LEU A 320 -0.85 -23.33 -10.08
C LEU A 320 -1.85 -24.41 -10.49
N ILE A 321 -3.11 -24.03 -10.76
CA ILE A 321 -4.17 -24.96 -11.18
C ILE A 321 -3.75 -25.71 -12.44
N LEU A 322 -3.27 -24.99 -13.45
CA LEU A 322 -2.80 -25.56 -14.71
C LEU A 322 -1.60 -26.49 -14.52
N SER A 323 -0.64 -26.12 -13.67
CA SER A 323 0.52 -26.95 -13.35
C SER A 323 0.13 -28.26 -12.66
N SER A 324 -0.95 -28.27 -11.87
CA SER A 324 -1.40 -29.49 -11.18
C SER A 324 -1.89 -30.57 -12.14
N PHE A 325 -2.40 -30.21 -13.33
CA PHE A 325 -2.86 -31.20 -14.31
C PHE A 325 -1.71 -32.06 -14.85
N PHE A 326 -0.49 -31.53 -14.85
CA PHE A 326 0.71 -32.23 -15.32
C PHE A 326 1.34 -33.14 -14.26
N ASP A 327 0.94 -33.04 -12.99
CA ASP A 327 1.40 -33.92 -11.92
C ASP A 327 0.36 -35.02 -11.64
N SER A 328 0.65 -36.26 -12.03
CA SER A 328 -0.24 -37.40 -11.82
C SER A 328 -0.56 -37.68 -10.35
N ASP A 329 0.34 -37.31 -9.42
CA ASP A 329 0.21 -37.65 -8.01
C ASP A 329 -0.69 -36.67 -7.23
N ASP A 330 -0.92 -35.47 -7.78
CA ASP A 330 -1.59 -34.38 -7.06
C ASP A 330 -2.44 -33.50 -7.99
N ARG A 331 -3.09 -34.13 -8.97
CA ARG A 331 -4.04 -33.44 -9.85
C ARG A 331 -5.14 -32.79 -9.03
N MET A 332 -5.39 -31.51 -9.27
CA MET A 332 -6.54 -30.82 -8.70
C MET A 332 -7.78 -31.16 -9.51
N ASN A 333 -8.80 -31.69 -8.85
CA ASN A 333 -10.15 -31.80 -9.41
C ASN A 333 -10.99 -30.58 -9.01
N LEU A 334 -12.17 -30.43 -9.59
CA LEU A 334 -13.06 -29.28 -9.32
C LEU A 334 -13.36 -29.13 -7.82
N LYS A 335 -13.51 -30.24 -7.09
CA LYS A 335 -13.74 -30.22 -5.65
C LYS A 335 -12.56 -29.61 -4.90
N LYS A 336 -11.32 -30.06 -5.15
CA LYS A 336 -10.10 -29.49 -4.53
C LYS A 336 -9.93 -27.99 -4.85
N ILE A 337 -10.27 -27.57 -6.07
CA ILE A 337 -10.22 -26.15 -6.46
C ILE A 337 -11.25 -25.35 -5.66
N LEU A 338 -12.49 -25.84 -5.57
CA LEU A 338 -13.55 -25.20 -4.79
C LEU A 338 -13.22 -25.17 -3.29
N ASP A 339 -12.71 -26.26 -2.73
CA ASP A 339 -12.26 -26.34 -1.34
C ASP A 339 -11.16 -25.30 -1.06
N GLY A 340 -10.18 -25.16 -1.97
CA GLY A 340 -9.16 -24.12 -1.88
C GLY A 340 -9.72 -22.69 -1.94
N CYS A 341 -10.71 -22.44 -2.81
CA CYS A 341 -11.42 -21.15 -2.84
C CYS A 341 -12.19 -20.88 -1.53
N ILE A 342 -12.83 -21.91 -0.98
CA ILE A 342 -13.57 -21.84 0.29
C ILE A 342 -12.61 -21.51 1.43
N ASP A 343 -11.45 -22.16 1.49
CA ASP A 343 -10.45 -21.90 2.54
C ASP A 343 -9.83 -20.51 2.38
N GLY A 344 -9.59 -20.06 1.15
CA GLY A 344 -9.24 -18.67 0.85
C GLY A 344 -10.30 -17.68 1.38
N LEU A 345 -11.58 -17.94 1.14
CA LEU A 345 -12.69 -17.13 1.65
C LEU A 345 -12.79 -17.17 3.18
N LYS A 346 -12.56 -18.32 3.83
CA LYS A 346 -12.54 -18.42 5.30
C LYS A 346 -11.40 -17.62 5.94
N SER A 347 -10.28 -17.46 5.25
CA SER A 347 -9.16 -16.62 5.72
C SER A 347 -9.44 -15.11 5.61
N LEU A 348 -10.37 -14.71 4.73
CA LEU A 348 -10.64 -13.30 4.42
C LEU A 348 -11.24 -12.50 5.61
N PRO A 349 -12.25 -12.99 6.36
CA PRO A 349 -12.80 -12.28 7.51
C PRO A 349 -11.76 -11.83 8.53
N GLN A 350 -10.74 -12.66 8.80
CA GLN A 350 -9.69 -12.33 9.75
C GLN A 350 -8.86 -11.13 9.26
N VAL A 351 -8.53 -11.08 7.98
CA VAL A 351 -7.79 -9.96 7.37
C VAL A 351 -8.66 -8.69 7.36
N VAL A 352 -9.92 -8.79 6.95
CA VAL A 352 -10.85 -7.65 6.88
C VAL A 352 -11.07 -7.06 8.28
N ALA A 353 -11.37 -7.90 9.28
CA ALA A 353 -11.57 -7.45 10.65
C ALA A 353 -10.31 -6.78 11.22
N ALA A 354 -9.14 -7.37 11.02
CA ALA A 354 -7.88 -6.79 11.49
C ALA A 354 -7.57 -5.43 10.83
N CYS A 355 -7.78 -5.30 9.52
CA CYS A 355 -7.59 -4.04 8.80
C CYS A 355 -8.60 -2.97 9.24
N ALA A 356 -9.87 -3.33 9.44
CA ALA A 356 -10.90 -2.41 9.94
C ALA A 356 -10.55 -1.89 11.35
N CYS A 357 -10.16 -2.78 12.26
CA CYS A 357 -9.69 -2.40 13.59
C CYS A 357 -8.43 -1.51 13.52
N SER A 358 -7.49 -1.82 12.62
CA SER A 358 -6.30 -1.00 12.40
C SER A 358 -6.66 0.42 11.97
N GLY A 359 -7.66 0.57 11.07
CA GLY A 359 -8.17 1.88 10.67
C GLY A 359 -8.78 2.66 11.83
N ILE A 360 -9.56 1.99 12.70
CA ILE A 360 -10.11 2.61 13.93
C ILE A 360 -8.99 3.07 14.87
N VAL A 361 -8.00 2.22 15.11
CA VAL A 361 -6.83 2.53 15.96
C VAL A 361 -6.06 3.73 15.40
N VAL A 362 -5.78 3.74 14.10
CA VAL A 362 -5.13 4.87 13.40
C VAL A 362 -5.96 6.16 13.50
N GLY A 363 -7.29 6.07 13.32
CA GLY A 363 -8.20 7.19 13.51
C GLY A 363 -8.17 7.72 14.94
N MET A 364 -8.21 6.84 15.95
CA MET A 364 -8.10 7.23 17.36
C MET A 364 -6.75 7.89 17.68
N PHE A 365 -5.63 7.35 17.19
CA PHE A 365 -4.31 7.97 17.37
C PHE A 365 -4.24 9.37 16.78
N SER A 366 -4.89 9.58 15.63
CA SER A 366 -4.95 10.87 14.95
C SER A 366 -5.82 11.87 15.72
N LEU A 367 -7.00 11.45 16.19
CA LEU A 367 -7.94 12.29 16.94
C LEU A 367 -7.45 12.64 18.36
N THR A 368 -6.77 11.71 19.03
CA THR A 368 -6.25 11.93 20.40
C THR A 368 -4.90 12.65 20.42
N GLY A 369 -4.23 12.77 19.27
CA GLY A 369 -2.86 13.29 19.19
C GLY A 369 -1.80 12.37 19.82
N LEU A 370 -2.18 11.17 20.25
CA LEU A 370 -1.28 10.22 20.91
C LEU A 370 -0.16 9.76 19.97
N GLY A 371 -0.44 9.62 18.66
CA GLY A 371 0.58 9.30 17.65
C GLY A 371 1.66 10.38 17.52
N LEU A 372 1.25 11.66 17.63
CA LEU A 372 2.19 12.80 17.65
C LEU A 372 3.03 12.80 18.92
N LYS A 373 2.43 12.50 20.09
CA LYS A 373 3.17 12.40 21.36
C LYS A 373 4.21 11.29 21.33
N PHE A 374 3.89 10.11 20.80
CA PHE A 374 4.86 9.03 20.62
C PHE A 374 5.96 9.41 19.63
N SER A 375 5.58 10.05 18.52
CA SER A 375 6.55 10.55 17.54
C SER A 375 7.52 11.55 18.15
N ASP A 376 7.01 12.53 18.90
CA ASP A 376 7.82 13.54 19.59
C ASP A 376 8.72 12.90 20.65
N PHE A 377 8.23 11.89 21.38
CA PHE A 377 9.05 11.17 22.35
C PHE A 377 10.20 10.42 21.68
N ILE A 378 9.95 9.67 20.59
CA ILE A 378 10.98 8.98 19.81
C ILE A 378 12.00 9.97 19.24
N VAL A 379 11.53 11.12 18.74
CA VAL A 379 12.40 12.16 18.19
C VAL A 379 13.24 12.82 19.28
N SER A 380 12.68 13.07 20.46
CA SER A 380 13.41 13.64 21.61
C SER A 380 14.54 12.72 22.09
N LEU A 381 14.31 11.40 22.07
CA LEU A 381 15.35 10.41 22.32
C LEU A 381 16.41 10.43 21.20
N GLY A 382 15.98 10.60 19.95
CA GLY A 382 16.83 10.52 18.76
C GLY A 382 17.75 11.72 18.59
N ALA A 383 17.39 12.87 19.15
CA ALA A 383 18.28 14.01 19.31
C ALA A 383 19.54 13.63 20.13
N ASN A 384 19.46 12.61 20.99
CA ASN A 384 20.59 12.12 21.79
C ASN A 384 21.18 10.81 21.24
N SER A 385 20.37 9.90 20.67
CA SER A 385 20.85 8.65 20.08
C SER A 385 19.84 8.05 19.10
N LEU A 386 20.22 7.98 17.82
CA LEU A 386 19.43 7.31 16.78
C LEU A 386 19.16 5.84 17.12
N LEU A 387 20.14 5.13 17.70
CA LEU A 387 20.00 3.72 18.07
C LEU A 387 18.90 3.53 19.12
N LEU A 388 18.83 4.38 20.14
CA LEU A 388 17.79 4.29 21.17
C LEU A 388 16.41 4.56 20.58
N SER A 389 16.28 5.50 19.65
CA SER A 389 15.01 5.73 18.93
C SER A 389 14.58 4.52 18.12
N LEU A 390 15.52 3.84 17.44
CA LEU A 390 15.24 2.62 16.68
C LEU A 390 14.79 1.47 17.61
N VAL A 391 15.48 1.28 18.75
CA VAL A 391 15.09 0.27 19.75
C VAL A 391 13.70 0.55 20.33
N LEU A 392 13.41 1.81 20.67
CA LEU A 392 12.09 2.20 21.14
C LEU A 392 11.02 1.97 20.05
N SER A 393 11.33 2.32 18.81
CA SER A 393 10.45 2.12 17.65
C SER A 393 10.18 0.63 17.42
N MET A 394 11.19 -0.23 17.55
CA MET A 394 11.04 -1.68 17.52
C MET A 394 10.08 -2.17 18.62
N ILE A 395 10.28 -1.75 19.87
CA ILE A 395 9.43 -2.17 21.00
C ILE A 395 7.99 -1.74 20.75
N VAL A 396 7.78 -0.48 20.36
CA VAL A 396 6.44 0.04 20.04
C VAL A 396 5.83 -0.73 18.87
N CYS A 397 6.59 -1.00 17.81
CA CYS A 397 6.11 -1.78 16.66
C CYS A 397 5.67 -3.20 17.06
N ILE A 398 6.43 -3.88 17.91
CA ILE A 398 6.11 -5.23 18.38
C ILE A 398 4.85 -5.23 19.25
N ILE A 399 4.72 -4.25 20.14
CA ILE A 399 3.53 -4.10 21.01
C ILE A 399 2.29 -3.74 20.18
N LEU A 400 2.41 -2.80 19.24
CA LEU A 400 1.30 -2.43 18.36
C LEU A 400 0.86 -3.59 17.45
N GLY A 401 1.77 -4.53 17.19
CA GLY A 401 1.48 -5.76 16.44
C GLY A 401 0.76 -6.86 17.22
N MET A 402 0.33 -6.62 18.47
CA MET A 402 -0.29 -7.62 19.33
C MET A 402 -1.51 -8.29 18.71
N GLY A 403 -1.39 -9.58 18.34
CA GLY A 403 -2.53 -10.41 17.89
C GLY A 403 -2.99 -10.15 16.45
N LEU A 404 -2.30 -9.27 15.71
CA LEU A 404 -2.70 -8.85 14.37
C LEU A 404 -1.90 -9.57 13.27
N PRO A 405 -2.48 -9.80 12.08
CA PRO A 405 -1.71 -10.15 10.90
C PRO A 405 -0.64 -9.09 10.60
N THR A 406 0.51 -9.51 10.03
CA THR A 406 1.63 -8.63 9.69
C THR A 406 1.21 -7.36 8.94
N THR A 407 0.29 -7.49 7.98
CA THR A 407 -0.21 -6.36 7.19
C THR A 407 -0.87 -5.28 8.07
N ALA A 408 -1.72 -5.69 9.02
CA ALA A 408 -2.39 -4.80 9.95
C ALA A 408 -1.41 -4.16 10.94
N SER A 409 -0.52 -4.97 11.52
CA SER A 409 0.57 -4.52 12.39
C SER A 409 1.45 -3.44 11.71
N TYR A 410 1.83 -3.67 10.45
CA TYR A 410 2.60 -2.72 9.67
C TYR A 410 1.85 -1.41 9.42
N ILE A 411 0.56 -1.45 9.04
CA ILE A 411 -0.21 -0.22 8.77
C ILE A 411 -0.28 0.67 10.02
N ILE A 412 -0.54 0.09 11.19
CA ILE A 412 -0.56 0.83 12.47
C ILE A 412 0.83 1.37 12.78
N GLY A 413 1.86 0.52 12.72
CA GLY A 413 3.25 0.90 12.98
C GLY A 413 3.74 2.01 12.05
N ALA A 414 3.44 1.92 10.75
CA ALA A 414 3.86 2.90 9.74
C ALA A 414 3.19 4.26 9.99
N THR A 415 1.91 4.26 10.38
CA THR A 415 1.19 5.49 10.70
C THR A 415 1.79 6.21 11.91
N VAL A 416 2.21 5.45 12.93
CA VAL A 416 2.71 6.03 14.20
C VAL A 416 4.20 6.33 14.17
N LEU A 417 5.02 5.43 13.62
CA LEU A 417 6.49 5.45 13.75
C LEU A 417 7.19 6.05 12.54
N SER A 418 6.64 5.90 11.34
CA SER A 418 7.28 6.37 10.10
C SER A 418 7.55 7.89 10.14
N PRO A 419 6.59 8.75 10.55
CA PRO A 419 6.85 10.19 10.66
C PRO A 419 7.99 10.54 11.61
N ALA A 420 8.11 9.82 12.74
CA ALA A 420 9.15 10.04 13.74
C ALA A 420 10.54 9.67 13.19
N LEU A 421 10.65 8.50 12.57
CA LEU A 421 11.89 8.00 11.98
C LEU A 421 12.36 8.87 10.81
N ILE A 422 11.44 9.33 9.95
CA ILE A 422 11.77 10.23 8.85
C ILE A 422 12.24 11.60 9.38
N LYS A 423 11.63 12.11 10.45
CA LYS A 423 12.04 13.37 11.10
C LYS A 423 13.45 13.28 11.72
N LEU A 424 13.91 12.07 12.05
CA LEU A 424 15.29 11.80 12.49
C LEU A 424 16.29 11.70 11.33
N GLY A 425 15.87 11.96 10.09
CA GLY A 425 16.73 11.97 8.90
C GLY A 425 16.82 10.62 8.18
N LEU A 426 16.02 9.62 8.58
CA LEU A 426 16.00 8.34 7.88
C LEU A 426 15.25 8.43 6.55
N PRO A 427 15.75 7.81 5.47
CA PRO A 427 14.99 7.71 4.23
C PRO A 427 13.64 7.03 4.46
N THR A 428 12.58 7.56 3.84
CA THR A 428 11.22 7.02 3.91
C THR A 428 11.16 5.53 3.63
N PHE A 429 11.92 5.07 2.63
CA PHE A 429 12.01 3.66 2.26
C PHE A 429 12.53 2.79 3.42
N SER A 430 13.69 3.13 3.97
CA SER A 430 14.32 2.36 5.06
C SER A 430 13.51 2.41 6.35
N ALA A 431 12.89 3.55 6.66
CA ALA A 431 12.02 3.69 7.83
C ALA A 431 10.79 2.77 7.75
N ASN A 432 10.11 2.73 6.60
CA ASN A 432 8.98 1.83 6.41
C ASN A 432 9.40 0.35 6.36
N LEU A 433 10.53 0.03 5.73
CA LEU A 433 11.06 -1.34 5.72
C LEU A 433 11.46 -1.80 7.13
N PHE A 434 12.04 -0.92 7.95
CA PHE A 434 12.35 -1.19 9.35
C PHE A 434 11.10 -1.58 10.14
N ILE A 435 10.02 -0.79 10.01
CA ILE A 435 8.74 -1.06 10.66
C ILE A 435 8.14 -2.38 10.15
N PHE A 436 8.19 -2.64 8.84
CA PHE A 436 7.70 -3.87 8.25
C PHE A 436 8.39 -5.11 8.83
N TYR A 437 9.72 -5.07 9.01
CA TYR A 437 10.47 -6.16 9.61
C TYR A 437 9.99 -6.48 11.03
N PHE A 438 9.82 -5.47 11.89
CA PHE A 438 9.36 -5.70 13.25
C PHE A 438 7.88 -6.06 13.34
N ALA A 439 7.07 -5.61 12.37
CA ALA A 439 5.71 -6.10 12.20
C ALA A 439 5.66 -7.60 11.84
N CYS A 440 6.64 -8.12 11.07
CA CYS A 440 6.79 -9.56 10.83
C CYS A 440 7.26 -10.30 12.09
N LEU A 441 8.28 -9.77 12.77
CA LEU A 441 8.91 -10.43 13.92
C LEU A 441 8.05 -10.41 15.18
N SER A 442 7.05 -9.53 15.28
CA SER A 442 6.08 -9.56 16.39
C SER A 442 5.39 -10.92 16.51
N ALA A 443 5.17 -11.63 15.39
CA ALA A 443 4.55 -12.95 15.36
C ALA A 443 5.35 -14.04 16.09
N ILE A 444 6.65 -13.83 16.33
CA ILE A 444 7.51 -14.76 17.08
C ILE A 444 8.00 -14.19 18.42
N THR A 445 7.72 -12.91 18.74
CA THR A 445 8.28 -12.22 19.91
C THR A 445 7.31 -12.22 21.09
N PRO A 446 7.67 -12.78 22.26
CA PRO A 446 6.84 -12.66 23.46
C PRO A 446 6.68 -11.20 23.92
N PRO A 447 5.52 -10.81 24.50
CA PRO A 447 4.36 -11.63 24.86
C PRO A 447 3.36 -11.87 23.71
N VAL A 448 3.64 -11.36 22.51
CA VAL A 448 2.72 -11.40 21.36
C VAL A 448 2.72 -12.77 20.69
N ALA A 449 3.89 -13.15 20.17
CA ALA A 449 4.31 -14.46 19.64
C ALA A 449 3.20 -15.38 19.08
N VAL A 450 2.23 -14.84 18.33
CA VAL A 450 1.02 -15.58 17.91
C VAL A 450 1.36 -16.86 17.15
N ALA A 451 2.37 -16.81 16.27
CA ALA A 451 2.81 -17.99 15.52
C ALA A 451 3.54 -19.00 16.43
N ALA A 452 4.32 -18.52 17.39
CA ALA A 452 4.99 -19.40 18.36
C ALA A 452 3.98 -20.08 19.30
N TYR A 453 2.87 -19.43 19.63
CA TYR A 453 1.81 -20.03 20.47
C TYR A 453 1.03 -21.11 19.72
N ALA A 454 0.76 -20.91 18.43
CA ALA A 454 0.22 -21.97 17.58
C ALA A 454 1.18 -23.14 17.46
N ALA A 455 2.48 -22.88 17.23
CA ALA A 455 3.52 -23.91 17.18
C ALA A 455 3.66 -24.66 18.51
N ALA A 456 3.47 -23.99 19.64
CA ALA A 456 3.50 -24.62 20.96
C ALA A 456 2.37 -25.64 21.17
N GLY A 457 1.20 -25.41 20.58
CA GLY A 457 0.11 -26.39 20.55
C GLY A 457 0.43 -27.64 19.75
N ILE A 458 1.22 -27.51 18.67
CA ILE A 458 1.70 -28.64 17.87
C ILE A 458 2.83 -29.38 18.58
N ALA A 459 3.74 -28.65 19.22
CA ALA A 459 4.90 -29.19 19.92
C ALA A 459 4.59 -29.70 21.34
N GLU A 460 3.34 -29.54 21.80
CA GLU A 460 2.89 -29.89 23.16
C GLU A 460 3.79 -29.31 24.27
N GLU A 461 4.23 -28.06 24.11
CA GLU A 461 5.23 -27.42 24.96
C GLU A 461 4.75 -26.04 25.46
N ASN A 462 5.41 -25.48 26.49
CA ASN A 462 5.04 -24.17 26.99
C ASN A 462 5.22 -23.06 25.93
N ALA A 463 4.16 -22.32 25.67
CA ALA A 463 4.08 -21.22 24.71
C ALA A 463 5.20 -20.15 24.86
N LEU A 464 5.54 -19.78 26.08
CA LEU A 464 6.61 -18.81 26.35
C LEU A 464 7.98 -19.39 26.02
N LYS A 465 8.22 -20.67 26.34
CA LYS A 465 9.46 -21.38 26.03
C LYS A 465 9.66 -21.53 24.51
N VAL A 466 8.59 -21.86 23.78
CA VAL A 466 8.61 -21.90 22.31
C VAL A 466 8.89 -20.51 21.75
N GLY A 467 8.21 -19.46 22.23
CA GLY A 467 8.46 -18.08 21.80
C GLY A 467 9.89 -17.61 22.05
N LEU A 468 10.46 -17.86 23.23
CA LEU A 468 11.86 -17.54 23.53
C LEU A 468 12.83 -18.30 22.62
N THR A 469 12.52 -19.56 22.30
CA THR A 469 13.30 -20.36 21.36
C THR A 469 13.20 -19.81 19.94
N SER A 470 12.01 -19.39 19.49
CA SER A 470 11.81 -18.72 18.20
C SER A 470 12.61 -17.42 18.09
N VAL A 471 12.64 -16.59 19.14
CA VAL A 471 13.47 -15.38 19.18
C VAL A 471 14.96 -15.74 19.12
N LYS A 472 15.41 -16.75 19.87
CA LYS A 472 16.81 -17.22 19.81
C LYS A 472 17.20 -17.64 18.39
N LEU A 473 16.35 -18.43 17.70
CA LEU A 473 16.62 -18.90 16.34
C LEU A 473 16.49 -17.78 15.28
N GLY A 474 15.54 -16.86 15.47
CA GLY A 474 15.22 -15.76 14.55
C GLY A 474 15.99 -14.46 14.82
N ILE A 475 16.93 -14.45 15.75
CA ILE A 475 17.67 -13.26 16.23
C ILE A 475 18.34 -12.43 15.12
N THR A 476 18.81 -13.07 14.05
CA THR A 476 19.38 -12.38 12.89
C THR A 476 18.36 -11.47 12.22
N GLY A 477 17.08 -11.84 12.26
CA GLY A 477 15.98 -11.01 11.78
C GLY A 477 15.81 -9.72 12.59
N PHE A 478 16.09 -9.74 13.90
CA PHE A 478 16.02 -8.54 14.74
C PHE A 478 17.18 -7.58 14.49
N PHE A 479 18.32 -8.12 14.08
CA PHE A 479 19.50 -7.33 13.80
C PHE A 479 19.44 -6.67 12.42
N MET A 480 18.90 -7.36 11.41
CA MET A 480 18.86 -6.90 10.01
C MET A 480 18.36 -5.46 9.80
N PRO A 481 17.27 -5.02 10.46
CA PRO A 481 16.77 -3.66 10.30
C PRO A 481 17.76 -2.59 10.72
N TYR A 482 18.57 -2.86 11.74
CA TYR A 482 19.61 -1.94 12.15
C TYR A 482 20.75 -1.90 11.13
N VAL A 483 21.12 -3.07 10.58
CA VAL A 483 22.19 -3.18 9.57
C VAL A 483 21.91 -2.27 8.39
N PHE A 484 20.72 -2.38 7.80
CA PHE A 484 20.39 -1.62 6.61
C PHE A 484 20.04 -0.15 6.86
N ILE A 485 19.71 0.21 8.12
CA ILE A 485 19.54 1.61 8.51
C ILE A 485 20.89 2.32 8.59
N PHE A 486 21.90 1.66 9.16
CA PHE A 486 23.25 2.22 9.28
C PHE A 486 24.10 2.01 8.02
N ASN A 487 23.78 1.00 7.21
CA ASN A 487 24.48 0.64 5.97
C ASN A 487 23.45 0.39 4.84
N PRO A 488 22.90 1.44 4.22
CA PRO A 488 21.89 1.33 3.16
C PRO A 488 22.31 0.46 1.96
N GLU A 489 23.60 0.21 1.77
CA GLU A 489 24.17 -0.67 0.75
C GLU A 489 23.70 -2.12 0.87
N TYR A 490 23.20 -2.54 2.04
CA TYR A 490 22.56 -3.84 2.22
C TYR A 490 21.16 -3.94 1.59
N LEU A 491 20.57 -2.81 1.16
CA LEU A 491 19.31 -2.75 0.39
C LEU A 491 19.56 -2.59 -1.10
N HIS A 492 20.81 -2.35 -1.51
CA HIS A 492 21.17 -2.14 -2.91
C HIS A 492 21.36 -3.47 -3.62
N VAL A 493 20.82 -3.57 -4.83
CA VAL A 493 20.98 -4.72 -5.72
C VAL A 493 21.44 -4.19 -7.07
N GLY A 494 22.72 -4.41 -7.39
CA GLY A 494 23.35 -4.01 -8.64
C GLY A 494 24.45 -4.98 -9.08
N PHE A 495 24.96 -4.75 -10.30
CA PHE A 495 26.12 -5.48 -10.83
C PHE A 495 27.40 -4.68 -10.59
N ASP A 496 27.72 -4.43 -9.32
CA ASP A 496 28.90 -3.67 -8.91
C ASP A 496 29.68 -4.39 -7.80
N ILE A 497 30.95 -3.99 -7.62
CA ILE A 497 31.86 -4.59 -6.63
C ILE A 497 31.31 -4.40 -5.21
N THR A 498 30.69 -3.26 -4.92
CA THR A 498 30.10 -2.97 -3.61
C THR A 498 29.03 -3.99 -3.27
N THR A 499 28.15 -4.30 -4.21
CA THR A 499 27.11 -5.33 -4.07
C THR A 499 27.73 -6.70 -3.84
N LEU A 500 28.76 -7.08 -4.61
CA LEU A 500 29.43 -8.36 -4.39
C LEU A 500 30.04 -8.45 -2.98
N VAL A 501 30.69 -7.37 -2.52
CA VAL A 501 31.32 -7.29 -1.19
C VAL A 501 30.27 -7.35 -0.09
N THR A 502 29.15 -6.63 -0.20
CA THR A 502 28.08 -6.67 0.81
C THR A 502 27.43 -8.05 0.88
N TRP A 503 27.25 -8.74 -0.25
CA TRP A 503 26.67 -10.09 -0.30
C TRP A 503 27.58 -11.14 0.34
N ILE A 504 28.90 -11.10 0.08
CA ILE A 504 29.86 -12.01 0.73
C ILE A 504 29.94 -11.70 2.23
N SER A 505 30.00 -10.41 2.58
CA SER A 505 30.02 -9.95 3.97
C SER A 505 28.77 -10.36 4.74
N ALA A 506 27.61 -10.25 4.11
CA ALA A 506 26.35 -10.70 4.66
C ALA A 506 26.37 -12.18 5.06
N PHE A 507 26.95 -13.05 4.23
CA PHE A 507 27.11 -14.48 4.54
C PHE A 507 27.98 -14.68 5.79
N VAL A 508 29.15 -14.02 5.84
CA VAL A 508 30.10 -14.11 6.95
C VAL A 508 29.49 -13.61 8.26
N VAL A 509 28.77 -12.47 8.21
CA VAL A 509 28.06 -11.91 9.37
C VAL A 509 27.00 -12.88 9.87
N CYS A 510 26.17 -13.44 9.00
CA CYS A 510 25.11 -14.39 9.38
C CYS A 510 25.66 -15.63 10.08
N TYR A 511 26.72 -16.21 9.52
CA TYR A 511 27.37 -17.39 10.11
C TYR A 511 28.02 -17.06 11.46
N SER A 512 28.71 -15.93 11.54
CA SER A 512 29.36 -15.49 12.77
C SER A 512 28.33 -15.26 13.88
N VAL A 513 27.21 -14.59 13.58
CA VAL A 513 26.11 -14.38 14.54
C VAL A 513 25.49 -15.72 14.97
N ALA A 514 25.24 -16.64 14.04
CA ALA A 514 24.74 -17.98 14.38
C ALA A 514 25.68 -18.72 15.33
N ILE A 515 26.99 -18.73 15.06
CA ILE A 515 28.02 -19.35 15.91
C ILE A 515 28.06 -18.69 17.30
N VAL A 516 28.03 -17.36 17.36
CA VAL A 516 28.03 -16.61 18.62
C VAL A 516 26.85 -17.03 19.49
N ILE A 517 25.66 -17.20 18.91
CA ILE A 517 24.44 -17.45 19.67
C ILE A 517 24.28 -18.93 20.02
N ALA A 518 24.55 -19.83 19.07
CA ALA A 518 24.56 -21.27 19.32
C ALA A 518 25.65 -21.68 20.34
N GLY A 519 26.81 -21.00 20.32
CA GLY A 519 27.95 -21.33 21.16
C GLY A 519 28.59 -22.67 20.81
N TYR A 520 28.43 -23.10 19.57
CA TYR A 520 28.87 -24.40 19.08
C TYR A 520 29.27 -24.31 17.60
N ILE A 521 30.21 -25.16 17.16
CA ILE A 521 30.48 -25.40 15.74
C ILE A 521 30.40 -26.90 15.50
N GLU A 522 31.46 -27.62 15.90
CA GLU A 522 31.53 -29.09 15.99
C GLU A 522 31.71 -29.54 17.46
N ASP A 523 32.25 -28.62 18.28
CA ASP A 523 32.41 -28.71 19.72
C ASP A 523 31.97 -27.39 20.36
N LYS A 524 31.82 -27.40 21.70
CA LYS A 524 31.60 -26.18 22.47
C LYS A 524 32.74 -25.20 22.23
N ILE A 525 32.40 -23.97 21.85
CA ILE A 525 33.40 -22.90 21.70
C ILE A 525 33.53 -22.10 22.99
N SER A 526 34.75 -21.63 23.26
CA SER A 526 35.04 -20.82 24.44
C SER A 526 34.41 -19.42 24.35
N ILE A 527 34.29 -18.73 25.49
CA ILE A 527 33.80 -17.34 25.52
C ILE A 527 34.69 -16.43 24.67
N LEU A 528 36.00 -16.64 24.67
CA LEU A 528 36.94 -15.87 23.84
C LEU A 528 36.70 -16.09 22.35
N GLU A 529 36.42 -17.33 21.94
CA GLU A 529 36.07 -17.64 20.55
C GLU A 529 34.72 -17.01 20.16
N ARG A 530 33.74 -16.98 21.08
CA ARG A 530 32.47 -16.26 20.85
C ARG A 530 32.70 -14.76 20.68
N ILE A 531 33.51 -14.14 21.54
CA ILE A 531 33.85 -12.71 21.41
C ILE A 531 34.55 -12.45 20.07
N LEU A 532 35.46 -13.33 19.66
CA LEU A 532 36.16 -13.23 18.38
C LEU A 532 35.20 -13.26 17.18
N PHE A 533 34.26 -14.21 17.14
CA PHE A 533 33.24 -14.26 16.07
C PHE A 533 32.29 -13.05 16.13
N ALA A 534 32.00 -12.50 17.31
CA ALA A 534 31.24 -11.26 17.43
C ALA A 534 32.01 -10.06 16.85
N VAL A 535 33.31 -9.96 17.11
CA VAL A 535 34.19 -8.94 16.52
C VAL A 535 34.26 -9.09 15.00
N ILE A 536 34.40 -10.32 14.50
CA ILE A 536 34.38 -10.61 13.05
C ILE A 536 33.06 -10.11 12.44
N ALA A 537 31.91 -10.40 13.06
CA ALA A 537 30.62 -9.90 12.58
C ALA A 537 30.58 -8.36 12.53
N VAL A 538 31.02 -7.68 13.59
CA VAL A 538 31.00 -6.20 13.68
C VAL A 538 31.95 -5.53 12.70
N ILE A 539 33.12 -6.12 12.42
CA ILE A 539 34.06 -5.59 11.43
C ILE A 539 33.52 -5.80 10.02
N THR A 540 33.01 -7.01 9.74
CA THR A 540 32.60 -7.41 8.39
C THR A 540 31.31 -6.74 7.94
N ILE A 541 30.46 -6.29 8.88
CA ILE A 541 29.20 -5.64 8.55
C ILE A 541 29.35 -4.22 8.01
N GLN A 542 30.52 -3.62 8.21
CA GLN A 542 30.84 -2.32 7.64
C GLN A 542 31.01 -2.47 6.13
N THR A 543 30.63 -1.43 5.38
CA THR A 543 30.69 -1.44 3.90
C THR A 543 32.09 -1.16 3.33
N SER A 544 33.09 -1.03 4.20
CA SER A 544 34.48 -0.84 3.82
C SER A 544 35.12 -2.13 3.31
N LEU A 545 35.55 -2.13 2.05
CA LEU A 545 36.22 -3.26 1.40
C LEU A 545 37.37 -3.84 2.23
N LEU A 546 38.21 -2.99 2.82
CA LEU A 546 39.34 -3.42 3.63
C LEU A 546 38.89 -4.21 4.86
N LEU A 547 37.90 -3.68 5.59
CA LEU A 547 37.37 -4.31 6.79
C LEU A 547 36.65 -5.62 6.45
N SER A 548 35.87 -5.65 5.36
CA SER A 548 35.22 -6.86 4.87
C SER A 548 36.23 -7.96 4.57
N VAL A 549 37.29 -7.66 3.81
CA VAL A 549 38.33 -8.65 3.45
C VAL A 549 39.06 -9.19 4.68
N ILE A 550 39.44 -8.31 5.63
CA ILE A 550 40.03 -8.72 6.90
C ILE A 550 39.07 -9.66 7.64
N GLY A 551 37.80 -9.28 7.73
CA GLY A 551 36.75 -10.07 8.35
C GLY A 551 36.59 -11.45 7.72
N TRP A 552 36.60 -11.55 6.39
CA TRP A 552 36.50 -12.81 5.65
C TRP A 552 37.69 -13.72 5.92
N ILE A 553 38.91 -13.17 5.93
CA ILE A 553 40.14 -13.93 6.20
C ILE A 553 40.12 -14.46 7.64
N LEU A 554 39.79 -13.62 8.62
CA LEU A 554 39.69 -14.02 10.02
C LEU A 554 38.61 -15.10 10.19
N PHE A 555 37.42 -14.90 9.60
CA PHE A 555 36.36 -15.90 9.62
C PHE A 555 36.83 -17.24 9.06
N GLY A 556 37.38 -17.25 7.84
CA GLY A 556 37.86 -18.46 7.18
C GLY A 556 38.93 -19.18 7.99
N PHE A 557 39.87 -18.45 8.60
CA PHE A 557 40.92 -19.02 9.43
C PHE A 557 40.38 -19.67 10.71
N PHE A 558 39.58 -18.94 11.50
CA PHE A 558 39.10 -19.44 12.79
C PHE A 558 38.01 -20.51 12.65
N TYR A 559 37.08 -20.32 11.72
CA TYR A 559 36.07 -21.33 11.39
C TYR A 559 36.72 -22.58 10.80
N GLY A 560 37.60 -22.42 9.81
CA GLY A 560 38.31 -23.52 9.16
C GLY A 560 39.14 -24.34 10.13
N ARG A 561 39.91 -23.69 11.02
CA ARG A 561 40.70 -24.38 12.06
C ARG A 561 39.85 -25.26 12.96
N LYS A 562 38.66 -24.80 13.36
CA LYS A 562 37.74 -25.57 14.22
C LYS A 562 37.07 -26.71 13.46
N ALA A 563 36.53 -26.44 12.28
CA ALA A 563 35.85 -27.44 11.47
C ALA A 563 36.80 -28.57 11.00
N TRP A 564 38.05 -28.23 10.61
CA TRP A 564 39.03 -29.24 10.19
C TRP A 564 39.68 -30.00 11.35
N GLY A 565 39.86 -29.36 12.51
CA GLY A 565 40.38 -30.02 13.70
C GLY A 565 39.53 -31.23 14.10
N HIS A 566 38.21 -31.14 13.94
CA HIS A 566 37.27 -32.20 14.29
C HIS A 566 37.17 -33.31 13.23
N LYS A 567 37.23 -32.98 11.93
CA LYS A 567 37.27 -33.99 10.84
C LYS A 567 38.50 -34.91 10.90
N LYS A 568 39.62 -34.48 11.51
CA LYS A 568 40.78 -35.36 11.73
C LYS A 568 40.52 -36.41 12.83
N ILE A 569 39.73 -36.09 13.84
CA ILE A 569 39.43 -37.00 14.96
C ILE A 569 38.55 -38.16 14.48
N PHE A 570 37.54 -37.88 13.65
CA PHE A 570 36.66 -38.91 13.06
C PHE A 570 37.27 -39.74 11.92
N LYS A 571 38.43 -39.36 11.36
CA LYS A 571 39.18 -40.21 10.42
C LYS A 571 40.17 -41.15 11.10
N THR A 572 40.32 -41.04 12.42
CA THR A 572 41.30 -41.80 13.22
C THR A 572 40.61 -42.77 14.20
N ILE A 573 39.28 -42.85 14.15
CA ILE A 573 38.41 -43.84 14.80
C ILE A 573 37.68 -44.55 13.67
#